data_AF-A0A8K0CUY1-F1
#
_entry.id   AF-A0A8K0CUY1-F1
#
_cell.length_a   1.000
_cell.length_b   1.000
_cell.length_c   1.000
_cell.angle_alpha   90.00
_cell.angle_beta   90.00
_cell.angle_gamma   90.00
#
_symmetry.space_group_name_H-M   'P 1'
#
loop_
_entity.id
_entity.type
_entity.pdbx_description
1 polymer ?
#
loop_
_entity_poly.entity_id
_entity_poly.type
_entity_poly.pdbx_seq_one_letter_code
_entity_poly.pdbx_strand_id
1 'polypeptide(L)'
;MEAMLPFPGISSLHAHIWSLECLLNIAYRLYFKQWYKQGQVNKNICDTRRKSLISQFRQETELLIDIPKPGFRNTNHGNTARRFFQGPEISARITGIDQMLIYRFSILLKASSSGYDVDPQLYDLYAFDTAKIYVTLHEWYLMSPTLHKILFPGKHVINNFQLSISQLSEDVQESRHKELRVFREHNTRKISRQSTNSDLIRVLLTSSDPYIFGIRLLPPKKSYVLNKDAISFLK
;
A
#
# COMPACT_ATOMS: atom_id res chain seq x y z
N MET A 1 5.29 -31.28 -15.15
CA MET A 1 4.75 -29.91 -15.34
C MET A 1 3.78 -29.66 -14.20
N GLU A 2 4.28 -29.17 -13.07
CA GLU A 2 3.39 -28.71 -12.00
C GLU A 2 2.58 -27.54 -12.55
N ALA A 3 1.25 -27.68 -12.55
CA ALA A 3 0.35 -26.60 -12.84
C ALA A 3 0.52 -25.55 -11.74
N MET A 4 1.38 -24.57 -12.00
CA MET A 4 1.58 -23.40 -11.15
C MET A 4 0.22 -22.70 -11.12
N LEU A 5 -0.52 -22.87 -10.01
CA LEU A 5 -1.75 -22.12 -9.77
C LEU A 5 -1.45 -20.63 -10.04
N PRO A 6 -2.32 -19.90 -10.76
CA PRO A 6 -2.09 -18.50 -11.05
C PRO A 6 -1.89 -17.78 -9.72
N PHE A 7 -0.65 -17.37 -9.44
CA PHE A 7 -0.34 -16.61 -8.25
C PHE A 7 -1.19 -15.33 -8.34
N PRO A 8 -2.11 -15.08 -7.40
CA PRO A 8 -2.91 -13.87 -7.43
C PRO A 8 -1.98 -12.66 -7.34
N GLY A 9 -2.05 -11.78 -8.34
CA GLY A 9 -1.17 -10.61 -8.48
C GLY A 9 -1.13 -9.76 -7.20
N ILE A 10 0.02 -9.13 -6.95
CA ILE A 10 0.21 -8.22 -5.83
C ILE A 10 -0.01 -6.79 -6.33
N SER A 11 -0.99 -6.07 -5.77
CA SER A 11 -1.14 -4.63 -6.00
C SER A 11 -0.19 -3.85 -5.09
N SER A 12 0.57 -2.92 -5.65
CA SER A 12 1.54 -2.10 -4.89
C SER A 12 0.86 -1.20 -3.85
N LEU A 13 -0.35 -0.70 -4.14
CA LEU A 13 -1.18 0.03 -3.17
C LEU A 13 -1.59 -0.83 -2.00
N HIS A 14 -2.15 -2.00 -2.30
CA HIS A 14 -2.59 -2.94 -1.29
C HIS A 14 -1.41 -3.42 -0.44
N ALA A 15 -0.24 -3.63 -1.04
CA ALA A 15 0.99 -3.93 -0.31
C ALA A 15 1.29 -2.87 0.77
N HIS A 16 1.23 -1.59 0.43
CA HIS A 16 1.46 -0.50 1.39
C HIS A 16 0.38 -0.46 2.49
N ILE A 17 -0.90 -0.53 2.11
CA ILE A 17 -2.02 -0.45 3.06
C ILE A 17 -1.99 -1.63 4.04
N TRP A 18 -1.87 -2.86 3.55
CA TRP A 18 -1.88 -4.06 4.40
C TRP A 18 -0.63 -4.16 5.28
N SER A 19 0.51 -3.63 4.83
CA SER A 19 1.72 -3.52 5.67
C SER A 19 1.51 -2.53 6.81
N LEU A 20 0.95 -1.35 6.52
CA LEU A 20 0.58 -0.36 7.54
C LEU A 20 -0.41 -0.98 8.55
N GLU A 21 -1.49 -1.59 8.07
CA GLU A 21 -2.51 -2.17 8.94
C GLU A 21 -1.94 -3.29 9.82
N CYS A 22 -1.03 -4.11 9.31
CA CYS A 22 -0.37 -5.15 10.11
C CYS A 22 0.48 -4.54 11.23
N LEU A 23 1.33 -3.56 10.91
CA LEU A 23 2.18 -2.90 11.91
C LEU A 23 1.35 -2.17 12.96
N LEU A 24 0.30 -1.44 12.57
CA LEU A 24 -0.62 -0.81 13.54
C LEU A 24 -1.29 -1.85 14.44
N ASN A 25 -1.72 -2.97 13.86
CA ASN A 25 -2.33 -4.05 14.61
C ASN A 25 -1.37 -4.70 15.62
N ILE A 26 -0.08 -4.81 15.30
CA ILE A 26 0.95 -5.23 16.24
C ILE A 26 1.11 -4.16 17.33
N ALA A 27 1.25 -2.89 16.95
CA ALA A 27 1.42 -1.76 17.87
C ALA A 27 0.30 -1.67 18.92
N TYR A 28 -0.95 -1.93 18.51
CA TYR A 28 -2.11 -1.94 19.43
C TYR A 28 -2.08 -3.05 20.47
N ARG A 29 -1.34 -4.14 20.19
CA ARG A 29 -1.33 -5.36 20.98
C ARG A 29 0.00 -5.61 21.72
N LEU A 30 0.95 -4.68 21.63
CA LEU A 30 2.30 -4.84 22.21
C LEU A 30 2.32 -5.19 23.71
N TYR A 31 1.31 -4.77 24.47
CA TYR A 31 1.25 -5.02 25.92
C TYR A 31 0.89 -6.46 26.28
N PHE A 32 0.06 -7.13 25.49
CA PHE A 32 -0.42 -8.48 25.79
C PHE A 32 0.11 -9.55 24.83
N LYS A 33 0.69 -9.15 23.69
CA LYS A 33 1.42 -10.02 22.75
C LYS A 33 0.65 -11.29 22.38
N GLN A 34 -0.62 -11.14 22.00
CA GLN A 34 -1.43 -12.24 21.46
C GLN A 34 -2.08 -11.80 20.14
N TRP A 35 -2.21 -12.72 19.20
CA TRP A 35 -2.89 -12.44 17.94
C TRP A 35 -4.37 -12.08 18.13
N TYR A 36 -5.09 -12.90 18.90
CA TYR A 36 -6.53 -12.75 19.14
C TYR A 36 -6.82 -11.83 20.32
N LYS A 37 -7.83 -10.96 20.17
CA LYS A 37 -8.30 -10.05 21.24
C LYS A 37 -9.33 -10.76 22.10
N GLN A 38 -8.91 -11.76 22.87
CA GLN A 38 -9.82 -12.51 23.74
C GLN A 38 -10.00 -11.82 25.10
N GLY A 39 -11.25 -11.73 25.57
CA GLY A 39 -11.58 -11.11 26.86
C GLY A 39 -11.78 -9.59 26.80
N GLN A 40 -12.62 -9.07 27.71
CA GLN A 40 -12.94 -7.64 27.76
C GLN A 40 -11.74 -6.77 28.14
N VAL A 41 -10.85 -7.30 28.99
CA VAL A 41 -9.63 -6.62 29.45
C VAL A 41 -8.72 -6.29 28.26
N ASN A 42 -8.39 -7.28 27.43
CA ASN A 42 -7.51 -7.09 26.27
C ASN A 42 -8.13 -6.15 25.22
N LYS A 43 -9.46 -6.17 25.05
CA LYS A 43 -10.17 -5.22 24.18
C LYS A 43 -10.00 -3.78 24.68
N ASN A 44 -10.23 -3.55 25.97
CA ASN A 44 -10.09 -2.22 26.57
C ASN A 44 -8.64 -1.70 26.48
N ILE A 45 -7.64 -2.55 26.74
CA ILE A 45 -6.22 -2.20 26.60
C ILE A 45 -5.91 -1.81 25.15
N CYS A 46 -6.35 -2.63 24.19
CA CYS A 46 -6.15 -2.40 22.77
C CYS A 46 -6.78 -1.08 22.31
N ASP A 47 -8.00 -0.78 22.73
CA ASP A 47 -8.71 0.44 22.33
C ASP A 47 -8.10 1.69 22.96
N THR A 48 -7.63 1.59 24.20
CA THR A 48 -6.92 2.67 24.89
C THR A 48 -5.60 2.98 24.18
N ARG A 49 -4.81 1.95 23.85
CA ARG A 49 -3.55 2.10 23.10
C ARG A 49 -3.80 2.65 21.70
N ARG A 50 -4.81 2.15 20.99
CA ARG A 50 -5.22 2.64 19.67
C ARG A 50 -5.53 4.14 19.69
N LYS A 51 -6.36 4.60 20.63
CA LYS A 51 -6.70 6.03 20.77
C LYS A 51 -5.46 6.89 21.04
N SER A 52 -4.58 6.43 21.93
CA SER A 52 -3.31 7.11 22.26
C SER A 52 -2.39 7.24 21.03
N LEU A 53 -2.22 6.17 20.26
CA LEU A 53 -1.39 6.20 19.06
C LEU A 53 -1.98 7.11 17.97
N ILE A 54 -3.29 7.05 17.75
CA ILE A 54 -3.96 7.94 16.78
C ILE A 54 -3.76 9.41 17.16
N SER A 55 -3.86 9.75 18.47
CA SER A 55 -3.60 11.12 18.91
C SER A 55 -2.14 11.54 18.71
N GLN A 56 -1.18 10.66 19.00
CA GLN A 56 0.26 10.95 18.83
C GLN A 56 0.61 11.17 17.36
N PHE A 57 0.15 10.30 16.46
CA PHE A 57 0.36 10.49 15.02
C PHE A 57 -0.24 11.80 14.51
N ARG A 58 -1.43 12.17 14.99
CA ARG A 58 -2.05 13.44 14.62
C ARG A 58 -1.26 14.65 15.12
N GLN A 59 -0.72 14.60 16.34
CA GLN A 59 0.04 15.70 16.94
C GLN A 59 1.44 15.86 16.30
N GLU A 60 2.16 14.77 16.07
CA GLU A 60 3.56 14.82 15.65
C GLU A 60 3.75 14.85 14.13
N THR A 61 2.82 14.27 13.37
CA THR A 61 2.98 14.09 11.91
C THR A 61 1.79 14.60 11.10
N GLU A 62 0.75 15.10 11.76
CA GLU A 62 -0.53 15.50 11.16
C GLU A 62 -1.21 14.35 10.39
N LEU A 63 -0.83 13.10 10.66
CA LEU A 63 -1.39 11.94 10.00
C LEU A 63 -2.67 11.47 10.70
N LEU A 64 -3.74 11.37 9.93
CA LEU A 64 -4.99 10.79 10.36
C LEU A 64 -4.98 9.29 10.08
N ILE A 65 -4.66 8.49 11.10
CA ILE A 65 -4.57 7.03 11.01
C ILE A 65 -5.80 6.38 11.63
N ASP A 66 -6.31 5.35 10.95
CA ASP A 66 -7.32 4.43 11.47
C ASP A 66 -8.62 5.10 11.97
N ILE A 67 -8.99 6.21 11.33
CA ILE A 67 -10.25 6.92 11.60
C ILE A 67 -11.31 6.38 10.65
N PRO A 68 -12.48 5.94 11.17
CA PRO A 68 -13.58 5.47 10.33
C PRO A 68 -14.09 6.59 9.42
N LYS A 69 -14.39 6.25 8.16
CA LYS A 69 -14.93 7.18 7.16
C LYS A 69 -16.28 6.67 6.66
N PRO A 70 -17.35 7.46 6.64
CA PRO A 70 -18.64 7.02 6.10
C PRO A 70 -18.48 6.65 4.61
N GLY A 71 -18.97 5.46 4.22
CA GLY A 71 -18.87 4.94 2.85
C GLY A 71 -17.49 4.35 2.48
N PHE A 72 -16.52 4.34 3.39
CA PHE A 72 -15.19 3.73 3.21
C PHE A 72 -14.82 2.88 4.43
N ARG A 73 -13.71 2.13 4.37
CA ARG A 73 -13.23 1.35 5.52
C ARG A 73 -12.69 2.27 6.62
N ASN A 74 -11.59 2.98 6.36
CA ASN A 74 -10.92 3.88 7.31
C ASN A 74 -10.02 4.89 6.55
N THR A 75 -9.28 5.73 7.27
CA THR A 75 -8.30 6.66 6.70
C THR A 75 -7.00 6.02 6.21
N ASN A 76 -6.83 4.71 6.31
CA ASN A 76 -5.60 4.01 5.92
C ASN A 76 -5.55 3.77 4.39
N HIS A 77 -5.63 4.84 3.61
CA HIS A 77 -5.44 4.79 2.17
C HIS A 77 -3.96 4.90 1.79
N GLY A 78 -3.62 4.66 0.52
CA GLY A 78 -2.23 4.66 0.03
C GLY A 78 -1.39 5.87 0.43
N ASN A 79 -1.96 7.08 0.45
CA ASN A 79 -1.21 8.28 0.88
C ASN A 79 -0.81 8.23 2.37
N THR A 80 -1.66 7.69 3.24
CA THR A 80 -1.38 7.54 4.68
C THR A 80 -0.28 6.51 4.89
N ALA A 81 -0.36 5.38 4.18
CA ALA A 81 0.67 4.34 4.24
C ALA A 81 2.03 4.85 3.72
N ARG A 82 2.06 5.55 2.58
CA ARG A 82 3.30 6.14 2.04
C ARG A 82 3.95 7.11 3.03
N ARG A 83 3.16 8.00 3.66
CA ARG A 83 3.69 8.93 4.67
C ARG A 83 4.18 8.23 5.94
N PHE A 84 3.50 7.17 6.38
CA PHE A 84 3.97 6.35 7.52
C PHE A 84 5.35 5.73 7.25
N PHE A 85 5.57 5.18 6.06
CA PHE A 85 6.85 4.55 5.70
C PHE A 85 7.95 5.55 5.27
N GLN A 86 7.63 6.84 5.10
CA GLN A 86 8.63 7.88 4.79
C GLN A 86 9.50 8.23 5.99
N GLY A 87 8.95 8.19 7.21
CA GLY A 87 9.66 8.52 8.45
C GLY A 87 9.74 7.32 9.41
N PRO A 88 10.53 6.27 9.11
CA PRO A 88 10.59 5.06 9.91
C PRO A 88 10.98 5.31 11.37
N GLU A 89 11.84 6.30 11.63
CA GLU A 89 12.22 6.74 13.00
C GLU A 89 11.03 7.21 13.82
N ILE A 90 10.25 8.16 13.28
CA ILE A 90 9.09 8.74 13.97
C ILE A 90 8.02 7.66 14.14
N SER A 91 7.78 6.87 13.08
CA SER A 91 6.82 5.77 13.11
C SER A 91 7.20 4.70 14.15
N ALA A 92 8.47 4.32 14.26
CA ALA A 92 8.98 3.40 15.28
C ALA A 92 8.79 3.96 16.69
N ARG A 93 9.17 5.22 16.90
CA ARG A 93 9.03 5.90 18.20
C ARG A 93 7.58 5.93 18.67
N ILE A 94 6.64 6.31 17.81
CA ILE A 94 5.23 6.39 18.15
C ILE A 94 4.66 4.99 18.40
N THR A 95 4.86 4.06 17.45
CA THR A 95 4.25 2.72 17.54
C THR A 95 4.86 1.85 18.63
N GLY A 96 6.14 2.03 18.94
CA GLY A 96 6.94 1.13 19.78
C GLY A 96 7.41 -0.13 19.06
N ILE A 97 7.33 -0.16 17.73
CA ILE A 97 7.87 -1.25 16.88
C ILE A 97 9.32 -0.94 16.55
N ASP A 98 10.11 -1.99 16.34
CA ASP A 98 11.50 -1.87 15.92
C ASP A 98 11.66 -1.05 14.63
N GLN A 99 12.56 -0.07 14.67
CA GLN A 99 12.81 0.85 13.56
C GLN A 99 13.36 0.11 12.33
N MET A 100 14.24 -0.88 12.54
CA MET A 100 14.84 -1.62 11.44
C MET A 100 13.78 -2.40 10.68
N LEU A 101 12.82 -3.01 11.39
CA LEU A 101 11.70 -3.70 10.75
C LEU A 101 10.87 -2.75 9.87
N ILE A 102 10.50 -1.57 10.36
CA ILE A 102 9.73 -0.58 9.59
C ILE A 102 10.54 -0.08 8.38
N TYR A 103 11.85 0.16 8.58
CA TYR A 103 12.74 0.57 7.51
C TYR A 103 12.80 -0.47 6.39
N ARG A 104 13.03 -1.74 6.72
CA ARG A 104 13.08 -2.83 5.72
C ARG A 104 11.78 -2.99 4.95
N PHE A 105 10.63 -2.87 5.62
CA PHE A 105 9.34 -2.82 4.94
C PHE A 105 9.25 -1.63 3.97
N SER A 106 9.71 -0.45 4.39
CA SER A 106 9.71 0.73 3.51
C SER A 106 10.51 0.52 2.23
N ILE A 107 11.64 -0.19 2.31
CA ILE A 107 12.52 -0.49 1.19
C ILE A 107 11.86 -1.47 0.21
N LEU A 108 11.32 -2.58 0.72
CA LEU A 108 10.59 -3.57 -0.09
C LEU A 108 9.40 -2.94 -0.83
N LEU A 109 8.62 -2.14 -0.11
CA LEU A 109 7.44 -1.45 -0.67
C LEU A 109 7.85 -0.40 -1.73
N LYS A 110 8.92 0.37 -1.48
CA LYS A 110 9.46 1.32 -2.46
C LYS A 110 9.93 0.61 -3.71
N ALA A 111 10.69 -0.48 -3.59
CA ALA A 111 11.16 -1.27 -4.73
C ALA A 111 9.99 -1.76 -5.58
N SER A 112 8.95 -2.34 -4.96
CA SER A 112 7.74 -2.81 -5.65
C SER A 112 6.92 -1.69 -6.32
N SER A 113 6.99 -0.46 -5.81
CA SER A 113 6.28 0.71 -6.36
C SER A 113 7.14 1.62 -7.25
N SER A 114 8.39 1.24 -7.51
CA SER A 114 9.37 2.11 -8.18
C SER A 114 9.09 2.29 -9.67
N GLY A 115 8.45 1.32 -10.31
CA GLY A 115 8.23 1.27 -11.76
C GLY A 115 9.36 0.60 -12.53
N TYR A 116 10.51 0.37 -11.91
CA TYR A 116 11.68 -0.28 -12.51
C TYR A 116 11.64 -1.80 -12.31
N ASP A 117 12.44 -2.50 -13.11
CA ASP A 117 12.64 -3.92 -12.94
C ASP A 117 13.48 -4.18 -11.70
N VAL A 118 13.03 -5.14 -10.89
CA VAL A 118 13.66 -5.51 -9.63
C VAL A 118 14.41 -6.82 -9.84
N ASP A 119 15.62 -6.94 -9.30
CA ASP A 119 16.32 -8.20 -9.25
C ASP A 119 15.58 -9.20 -8.33
N PRO A 120 15.03 -10.30 -8.89
CA PRO A 120 14.26 -11.26 -8.13
C PRO A 120 15.07 -11.94 -7.01
N GLN A 121 16.37 -12.19 -7.23
CA GLN A 121 17.21 -12.90 -6.26
C GLN A 121 17.56 -12.01 -5.07
N LEU A 122 18.00 -10.78 -5.34
CA LEU A 122 18.33 -9.82 -4.28
C LEU A 122 17.09 -9.43 -3.47
N TYR A 123 15.94 -9.28 -4.14
CA TYR A 123 14.68 -9.02 -3.46
C TYR A 123 14.27 -10.16 -2.52
N ASP A 124 14.33 -11.42 -2.98
CA ASP A 124 13.95 -12.59 -2.19
C ASP A 124 14.84 -12.76 -0.96
N LEU A 125 16.15 -12.53 -1.09
CA LEU A 125 17.09 -12.55 0.04
C LEU A 125 16.75 -11.48 1.07
N TYR A 126 16.54 -10.24 0.62
CA TYR A 126 16.21 -9.14 1.52
C TYR A 126 14.84 -9.34 2.20
N ALA A 127 13.86 -9.86 1.46
CA ALA A 127 12.54 -10.21 1.95
C ALA A 127 12.59 -11.34 3.00
N PHE A 128 13.37 -12.39 2.74
CA PHE A 128 13.56 -13.50 3.66
C PHE A 128 14.16 -13.06 5.00
N ASP A 129 15.22 -12.24 4.94
CA ASP A 129 15.84 -11.71 6.16
C ASP A 129 14.91 -10.75 6.93
N THR A 130 14.10 -9.97 6.21
CA THR A 130 13.06 -9.14 6.84
C THR A 130 12.03 -10.01 7.56
N ALA A 131 11.65 -11.13 6.96
CA ALA A 131 10.69 -12.05 7.55
C ALA A 131 11.24 -12.76 8.79
N LYS A 132 12.54 -13.11 8.81
CA LYS A 132 13.21 -13.60 10.03
C LYS A 132 13.11 -12.59 11.16
N ILE A 133 13.46 -11.32 10.89
CA ILE A 133 13.36 -10.24 11.88
C ILE A 133 11.93 -10.12 12.41
N TYR A 134 10.94 -10.13 11.51
CA TYR A 134 9.53 -10.10 11.90
C TYR A 134 9.17 -11.25 12.85
N VAL A 135 9.52 -12.49 12.49
CA VAL A 135 9.19 -13.66 13.32
C VAL A 135 9.89 -13.57 14.68
N THR A 136 11.16 -13.16 14.72
CA THR A 136 11.89 -13.02 15.99
C THR A 136 11.30 -11.97 16.94
N LEU A 137 10.78 -10.85 16.40
CA LEU A 137 10.23 -9.76 17.22
C LEU A 137 8.75 -9.96 17.57
N HIS A 138 7.99 -10.59 16.66
CA HIS A 138 6.54 -10.62 16.68
C HIS A 138 5.96 -12.00 16.35
N GLU A 139 6.60 -13.08 16.83
CA GLU A 139 6.15 -14.48 16.65
C GLU A 139 4.67 -14.70 17.00
N TRP A 140 4.17 -13.94 17.97
CA TRP A 140 2.80 -14.03 18.49
C TRP A 140 1.75 -13.39 17.57
N TYR A 141 2.14 -12.70 16.49
CA TYR A 141 1.23 -12.07 15.55
C TYR A 141 1.42 -12.61 14.12
N LEU A 142 0.44 -13.37 13.65
CA LEU A 142 0.43 -13.91 12.29
C LEU A 142 0.48 -12.80 11.23
N MET A 143 1.39 -12.94 10.27
CA MET A 143 1.49 -12.03 9.12
C MET A 143 0.18 -12.02 8.32
N SER A 144 -0.17 -10.86 7.76
CA SER A 144 -1.30 -10.79 6.84
C SER A 144 -0.99 -11.58 5.55
N PRO A 145 -2.01 -12.14 4.84
CA PRO A 145 -1.78 -12.88 3.59
C PRO A 145 -1.03 -12.05 2.54
N THR A 146 -1.27 -10.73 2.49
CA THR A 146 -0.56 -9.82 1.58
C THR A 146 0.91 -9.68 1.97
N LEU A 147 1.21 -9.49 3.26
CA LEU A 147 2.60 -9.42 3.74
C LEU A 147 3.35 -10.73 3.50
N HIS A 148 2.69 -11.86 3.75
CA HIS A 148 3.27 -13.16 3.46
C HIS A 148 3.62 -13.26 1.98
N LYS A 149 2.76 -12.84 1.05
CA LYS A 149 3.05 -12.87 -0.40
C LYS A 149 4.22 -11.96 -0.81
N ILE A 150 4.37 -10.81 -0.15
CA ILE A 150 5.50 -9.89 -0.39
C ILE A 150 6.80 -10.51 0.11
N LEU A 151 6.78 -11.14 1.27
CA LEU A 151 7.96 -11.69 1.93
C LEU A 151 8.33 -13.10 1.44
N PHE A 152 7.35 -13.88 0.96
CA PHE A 152 7.47 -15.30 0.65
C PHE A 152 6.50 -15.77 -0.47
N PRO A 153 7.00 -16.32 -1.59
CA PRO A 153 8.28 -16.04 -2.23
C PRO A 153 8.10 -14.96 -3.31
N GLY A 154 8.47 -13.72 -2.97
CA GLY A 154 8.25 -12.55 -3.82
C GLY A 154 8.88 -12.66 -5.21
N LYS A 155 9.97 -13.44 -5.35
CA LYS A 155 10.61 -13.71 -6.65
C LYS A 155 9.69 -14.36 -7.68
N HIS A 156 8.75 -15.21 -7.26
CA HIS A 156 7.86 -15.87 -8.23
C HIS A 156 6.88 -14.86 -8.81
N VAL A 157 6.45 -13.89 -8.01
CA VAL A 157 5.62 -12.79 -8.49
C VAL A 157 6.41 -11.96 -9.50
N ILE A 158 7.66 -11.59 -9.19
CA ILE A 158 8.48 -10.78 -10.10
C ILE A 158 8.79 -11.54 -11.41
N ASN A 159 9.13 -12.83 -11.34
CA ASN A 159 9.49 -13.64 -12.51
C ASN A 159 8.30 -13.98 -13.43
N ASN A 160 7.09 -14.10 -12.87
CA ASN A 160 5.92 -14.52 -13.63
C ASN A 160 5.34 -13.40 -14.49
N PHE A 161 5.67 -12.13 -14.23
CA PHE A 161 5.17 -10.99 -14.97
C PHE A 161 6.27 -10.36 -15.83
N GLN A 162 5.93 -10.00 -17.07
CA GLN A 162 6.83 -9.28 -17.98
C GLN A 162 6.97 -7.79 -17.63
N LEU A 163 6.01 -7.25 -16.89
CA LEU A 163 5.96 -5.86 -16.48
C LEU A 163 6.21 -5.77 -14.98
N SER A 164 6.77 -4.64 -14.53
CA SER A 164 7.02 -4.42 -13.12
C SER A 164 5.71 -4.38 -12.32
N ILE A 165 5.77 -4.75 -11.03
CA ILE A 165 4.61 -4.79 -10.13
C ILE A 165 3.87 -3.43 -10.12
N SER A 166 4.63 -2.34 -10.20
CA SER A 166 4.06 -0.99 -10.23
C SER A 166 3.29 -0.69 -11.52
N GLN A 167 3.71 -1.23 -12.67
CA GLN A 167 3.01 -1.03 -13.95
C GLN A 167 1.69 -1.81 -13.99
N LEU A 168 1.62 -2.94 -13.28
CA LEU A 168 0.42 -3.76 -13.12
C LEU A 168 -0.49 -3.30 -11.97
N SER A 169 -0.21 -2.14 -11.36
CA SER A 169 -0.92 -1.71 -10.15
C SER A 169 -2.33 -1.17 -10.42
N GLU A 170 -3.24 -1.45 -9.49
CA GLU A 170 -4.65 -1.01 -9.53
C GLU A 170 -4.81 0.51 -9.26
N ASP A 171 -3.82 1.16 -8.67
CA ASP A 171 -3.83 2.60 -8.32
C ASP A 171 -4.25 3.49 -9.48
N VAL A 172 -3.82 3.14 -10.69
CA VAL A 172 -4.13 3.89 -11.90
C VAL A 172 -5.63 3.81 -12.17
N GLN A 173 -6.23 2.62 -12.09
CA GLN A 173 -7.68 2.46 -12.27
C GLN A 173 -8.48 3.15 -11.15
N GLU A 174 -8.06 3.03 -9.89
CA GLU A 174 -8.71 3.74 -8.78
C GLU A 174 -8.66 5.26 -8.94
N SER A 175 -7.56 5.80 -9.47
CA SER A 175 -7.45 7.24 -9.75
C SER A 175 -8.44 7.69 -10.82
N ARG A 176 -8.69 6.84 -11.83
CA ARG A 176 -9.69 7.09 -12.88
C ARG A 176 -11.11 7.18 -12.33
N HIS A 177 -11.43 6.53 -11.20
CA HIS A 177 -12.73 6.67 -10.55
C HIS A 177 -13.03 8.10 -10.10
N LYS A 178 -12.01 8.91 -9.78
CA LYS A 178 -12.20 10.33 -9.46
C LYS A 178 -12.61 11.11 -10.71
N GLU A 179 -11.90 10.90 -11.81
CA GLU A 179 -12.22 11.54 -13.09
C GLU A 179 -13.58 11.11 -13.63
N LEU A 180 -13.96 9.84 -13.48
CA LEU A 180 -15.27 9.34 -13.87
C LEU A 180 -16.42 10.12 -13.21
N ARG A 181 -16.28 10.48 -11.93
CA ARG A 181 -17.28 11.29 -11.23
C ARG A 181 -17.38 12.70 -11.82
N VAL A 182 -16.23 13.32 -12.09
CA VAL A 182 -16.13 14.66 -12.70
C VAL A 182 -16.71 14.66 -14.11
N PHE A 183 -16.32 13.70 -14.96
CA PHE A 183 -16.86 13.56 -16.32
C PHE A 183 -18.35 13.30 -16.31
N ARG A 184 -18.82 12.42 -15.41
CA ARG A 184 -20.25 12.21 -15.24
C ARG A 184 -20.92 13.53 -14.86
N GLU A 185 -20.40 14.33 -13.95
CA GLU A 185 -21.05 15.57 -13.54
C GLU A 185 -21.09 16.64 -14.64
N HIS A 186 -19.95 16.91 -15.29
CA HIS A 186 -19.79 18.08 -16.15
C HIS A 186 -19.77 17.80 -17.66
N ASN A 187 -19.51 16.56 -18.09
CA ASN A 187 -19.28 16.22 -19.50
C ASN A 187 -20.34 15.29 -20.11
N THR A 188 -21.44 15.02 -19.41
CA THR A 188 -22.51 14.14 -19.90
C THR A 188 -23.87 14.80 -19.91
N ARG A 189 -24.67 14.52 -20.93
CA ARG A 189 -26.06 14.99 -21.00
C ARG A 189 -26.92 14.31 -19.96
N LYS A 190 -27.74 15.08 -19.22
CA LYS A 190 -28.64 14.61 -18.15
C LYS A 190 -30.07 14.32 -18.61
N ILE A 191 -30.23 13.96 -19.88
CA ILE A 191 -31.53 13.72 -20.51
C ILE A 191 -32.02 12.29 -20.23
N SER A 192 -31.12 11.30 -20.30
CA SER A 192 -31.42 9.90 -19.98
C SER A 192 -30.17 9.19 -19.46
N ARG A 193 -30.35 8.05 -18.78
CA ARG A 193 -29.22 7.21 -18.31
C ARG A 193 -28.42 6.65 -19.49
N GLN A 194 -29.08 6.28 -20.59
CA GLN A 194 -28.40 5.78 -21.79
C GLN A 194 -27.53 6.87 -22.43
N SER A 195 -28.07 8.08 -22.57
CA SER A 195 -27.32 9.24 -23.08
C SER A 195 -26.14 9.58 -22.18
N THR A 196 -26.36 9.56 -20.85
CA THR A 196 -25.29 9.78 -19.86
C THR A 196 -24.15 8.77 -20.03
N ASN A 197 -24.46 7.47 -20.13
CA ASN A 197 -23.46 6.42 -20.26
C ASN A 197 -22.73 6.50 -21.61
N SER A 198 -23.45 6.81 -22.70
CA SER A 198 -22.85 6.98 -24.03
C SER A 198 -21.84 8.12 -24.04
N ASP A 199 -22.21 9.27 -23.47
CA ASP A 199 -21.31 10.43 -23.38
C ASP A 199 -20.12 10.13 -22.46
N LEU A 200 -20.34 9.44 -21.34
CA LEU A 200 -19.28 9.07 -20.41
C LEU A 200 -18.23 8.18 -21.10
N ILE A 201 -18.66 7.16 -21.85
CA ILE A 201 -17.75 6.27 -22.60
C ILE A 201 -16.96 7.07 -23.64
N ARG A 202 -17.61 7.97 -24.39
CA ARG A 202 -16.94 8.80 -25.39
C ARG A 202 -15.84 9.66 -24.77
N VAL A 203 -16.14 10.34 -23.66
CA VAL A 203 -15.15 11.17 -22.95
C VAL A 203 -13.99 10.32 -22.42
N LEU A 204 -14.26 9.11 -21.92
CA LEU A 204 -13.20 8.19 -21.49
C LEU A 204 -12.30 7.76 -22.65
N LEU A 205 -12.87 7.43 -23.80
CA LEU A 205 -12.09 7.07 -25.00
C LEU A 205 -11.22 8.24 -25.46
N THR A 206 -11.78 9.45 -25.58
CA THR A 206 -11.01 10.65 -25.96
C THR A 206 -9.95 11.02 -24.92
N SER A 207 -10.19 10.76 -23.63
CA SER A 207 -9.20 11.04 -22.58
C SER A 207 -8.06 10.03 -22.51
N SER A 208 -8.29 8.79 -22.94
CA SER A 208 -7.31 7.70 -22.96
C SER A 208 -6.67 7.45 -24.33
N ASP A 209 -7.06 8.23 -25.35
CA ASP A 209 -6.46 8.19 -26.69
C ASP A 209 -4.95 8.53 -26.63
N PRO A 210 -4.06 7.63 -27.09
CA PRO A 210 -2.61 7.84 -27.01
C PRO A 210 -2.10 9.03 -27.83
N TYR A 211 -2.72 9.28 -28.99
CA TYR A 211 -2.34 10.37 -29.87
C TYR A 211 -2.70 11.72 -29.24
N ILE A 212 -3.93 11.84 -28.73
CA ILE A 212 -4.37 13.04 -28.01
C ILE A 212 -3.52 13.23 -26.75
N PHE A 213 -3.22 12.16 -26.02
CA PHE A 213 -2.39 12.23 -24.81
C PHE A 213 -0.98 12.75 -25.11
N GLY A 214 -0.36 12.33 -26.22
CA GLY A 214 0.99 12.77 -26.61
C GLY A 214 1.10 14.26 -26.94
N ILE A 215 0.00 14.91 -27.31
CA ILE A 215 -0.04 16.34 -27.66
C ILE A 215 -0.46 17.22 -26.47
N ARG A 216 -1.03 16.62 -25.40
CA ARG A 216 -1.49 17.37 -24.22
C ARG A 216 -0.31 17.93 -23.43
N LEU A 217 -0.47 19.16 -22.97
CA LEU A 217 0.41 19.75 -21.96
C LEU A 217 0.18 19.04 -20.62
N LEU A 218 1.20 18.33 -20.14
CA LEU A 218 1.15 17.63 -18.86
C LEU A 218 1.79 18.50 -17.76
N PRO A 219 1.24 18.47 -16.54
CA PRO A 219 1.89 19.10 -15.40
C PRO A 219 3.24 18.42 -15.11
N PRO A 220 4.21 19.15 -14.56
CA PRO A 220 5.52 18.59 -14.25
C PRO A 220 5.40 17.45 -13.22
N LYS A 221 6.06 16.33 -13.51
CA LYS A 221 6.09 15.17 -12.60
C LYS A 221 7.03 15.46 -11.44
N LYS A 222 6.56 15.26 -10.21
CA LYS A 222 7.42 15.30 -9.02
C LYS A 222 8.29 14.04 -9.01
N SER A 223 9.61 14.20 -9.01
CA SER A 223 10.55 13.10 -8.77
C SER A 223 10.78 12.92 -7.27
N TYR A 224 10.90 11.68 -6.84
CA TYR A 224 11.32 11.33 -5.48
C TYR A 224 12.63 10.58 -5.57
N VAL A 225 13.59 10.95 -4.72
CA VAL A 225 14.86 10.22 -4.62
C VAL A 225 14.59 8.91 -3.90
N LEU A 226 14.94 7.79 -4.53
CA LEU A 226 14.86 6.47 -3.92
C LEU A 226 15.99 6.29 -2.91
N ASN A 227 15.74 5.51 -1.86
CA ASN A 227 16.77 5.17 -0.88
C ASN A 227 17.88 4.37 -1.56
N LYS A 228 19.14 4.55 -1.14
CA LYS A 228 20.30 3.80 -1.69
C LYS A 228 20.08 2.29 -1.66
N ASP A 229 19.55 1.78 -0.55
CA ASP A 229 19.20 0.37 -0.40
C ASP A 229 18.13 -0.05 -1.41
N ALA A 230 17.10 0.77 -1.62
CA ALA A 230 16.07 0.46 -2.61
C ALA A 230 16.64 0.42 -4.04
N ILE A 231 17.59 1.31 -4.36
CA ILE A 231 18.28 1.36 -5.66
C ILE A 231 19.13 0.10 -5.89
N SER A 232 19.71 -0.48 -4.83
CA SER A 232 20.54 -1.68 -4.95
C SER A 232 19.80 -2.92 -5.49
N PHE A 233 18.47 -2.93 -5.43
CA PHE A 233 17.63 -4.00 -5.97
C PHE A 233 17.15 -3.75 -7.40
N LEU A 234 17.34 -2.54 -7.94
CA LEU A 234 16.85 -2.18 -9.26
C LEU A 234 17.86 -2.58 -10.33
N LYS A 235 17.35 -3.05 -11.47
CA LYS A 235 18.12 -3.36 -12.67
C LYS A 235 18.21 -2.16 -13.61
#